data_AF-A0AAE9SIW6-F1
#
_entry.id   AF-A0AAE9SIW6-F1
#
_cell.length_a   1.000
_cell.length_b   1.000
_cell.length_c   1.000
_cell.angle_alpha   90.00
_cell.angle_beta   90.00
_cell.angle_gamma   90.00
#
_symmetry.space_group_name_H-M   'P 1'
#
loop_
_entity.id
_entity.type
_entity.pdbx_description
1 polymer ?
#
loop_
_entity_poly.entity_id
_entity_poly.type
_entity_poly.pdbx_seq_one_letter_code
_entity_poly.pdbx_strand_id
1 'polypeptide(L)'
;MDSKDIKPYTQYKRFTIRFLDRSIRFLSASVFIFILFYVLSSSQDFLDSSLFLILNVLMNLCVLLIIFTFASIVFKAYFIIRYKETKYILKFIIDIFLCFLSIILAVIFSFLVVVAQGNA
;
A
#
# COMPACT_ATOMS: atom_id res chain seq x y z
N MET A 1 -28.57 -28.16 19.44
CA MET A 1 -27.33 -28.30 18.65
C MET A 1 -26.39 -27.19 19.08
N ASP A 2 -25.40 -27.57 19.89
CA ASP A 2 -24.43 -26.69 20.52
C ASP A 2 -23.48 -26.14 19.44
N SER A 3 -23.69 -24.88 19.06
CA SER A 3 -22.82 -24.14 18.17
C SER A 3 -21.53 -23.84 18.93
N LYS A 4 -20.67 -24.85 19.06
CA LYS A 4 -19.30 -24.68 19.53
C LYS A 4 -18.72 -23.48 18.81
N ASP A 5 -18.36 -22.46 19.58
CA ASP A 5 -17.51 -21.37 19.17
C ASP A 5 -16.24 -21.95 18.55
N ILE A 6 -16.25 -22.17 17.24
CA ILE A 6 -15.08 -22.48 16.44
C ILE A 6 -14.24 -21.20 16.49
N LYS A 7 -13.43 -21.05 17.55
CA LYS A 7 -12.38 -20.04 17.62
C LYS A 7 -11.57 -20.21 16.34
N PRO A 8 -11.58 -19.26 15.40
CA PRO A 8 -10.81 -19.43 14.17
C PRO A 8 -9.36 -19.63 14.60
N TYR A 9 -8.76 -20.71 14.12
CA TYR A 9 -7.38 -21.09 14.38
C TYR A 9 -6.50 -19.84 14.47
N THR A 10 -6.14 -19.46 15.69
CA THR A 10 -5.49 -18.19 16.04
C THR A 10 -4.16 -17.99 15.31
N GLN A 11 -3.57 -19.09 14.83
CA GLN A 11 -2.35 -19.11 14.03
C GLN A 11 -2.55 -18.54 12.62
N TYR A 12 -3.57 -18.98 11.85
CA TYR A 12 -3.81 -18.47 10.49
C TYR A 12 -4.21 -16.99 10.50
N LYS A 13 -5.05 -16.58 11.45
CA LYS A 13 -5.40 -15.16 11.68
C LYS A 13 -4.15 -14.30 11.90
N ARG A 14 -3.24 -14.75 12.76
CA ARG A 14 -1.99 -14.04 13.05
C ARG A 14 -1.01 -14.09 11.89
N PHE A 15 -1.06 -15.10 11.03
CA PHE A 15 -0.22 -15.19 9.85
C PHE A 15 -0.67 -14.16 8.80
N THR A 16 -1.96 -14.14 8.43
CA THR A 16 -2.48 -13.21 7.42
C THR A 16 -2.26 -11.76 7.82
N ILE A 17 -2.59 -11.38 9.06
CA ILE A 17 -2.38 -9.98 9.53
C ILE A 17 -0.89 -9.62 9.56
N ARG A 18 -0.01 -10.55 9.96
CA ARG A 18 1.44 -10.30 9.97
C ARG A 18 2.03 -10.22 8.57
N PHE A 19 1.57 -11.08 7.67
CA PHE A 19 1.97 -11.05 6.26
C PHE A 19 1.61 -9.71 5.65
N LEU A 20 0.36 -9.28 5.82
CA LEU A 20 -0.14 -8.02 5.26
C LEU A 20 0.59 -6.79 5.82
N ASP A 21 0.83 -6.74 7.13
CA ASP A 21 1.62 -5.67 7.77
C ASP A 21 3.07 -5.64 7.23
N ARG A 22 3.69 -6.82 7.03
CA ARG A 22 5.04 -6.90 6.47
C ARG A 22 5.09 -6.52 5.00
N SER A 23 4.10 -6.92 4.20
CA SER A 23 3.97 -6.53 2.80
C SER A 23 3.76 -5.03 2.66
N ILE A 24 2.84 -4.43 3.44
CA ILE A 24 2.60 -2.99 3.42
C ILE A 24 3.89 -2.21 3.73
N ARG A 25 4.65 -2.62 4.76
CA ARG A 25 5.93 -1.99 5.09
C ARG A 25 6.97 -2.12 3.99
N PHE A 26 7.05 -3.31 3.38
CA PHE A 26 7.97 -3.54 2.26
C PHE A 26 7.61 -2.64 1.09
N LEU A 27 6.34 -2.62 0.69
CA LEU A 27 5.86 -1.76 -0.40
C LEU A 27 6.04 -0.28 -0.11
N SER A 28 5.74 0.19 1.10
CA SER A 28 5.95 1.59 1.46
C SER A 28 7.42 1.99 1.39
N ALA A 29 8.32 1.10 1.84
CA ALA A 29 9.77 1.35 1.74
C ALA A 29 10.23 1.35 0.27
N SER A 30 9.72 0.43 -0.55
CA SER A 30 9.99 0.41 -1.99
C SER A 30 9.53 1.70 -2.66
N VAL A 31 8.29 2.13 -2.44
CA VAL A 31 7.75 3.41 -2.98
C VAL A 31 8.66 4.57 -2.58
N PHE A 32 9.07 4.64 -1.32
CA PHE A 32 9.97 5.70 -0.84
C PHE A 32 11.33 5.69 -1.56
N ILE A 33 11.95 4.52 -1.72
CA ILE A 33 13.22 4.37 -2.44
C ILE A 33 13.07 4.79 -3.91
N PHE A 34 12.00 4.38 -4.59
CA PHE A 34 11.79 4.77 -5.98
C PHE A 34 11.49 6.26 -6.14
N ILE A 35 10.82 6.90 -5.17
CA ILE A 35 10.67 8.36 -5.14
C ILE A 35 12.06 9.03 -5.07
N LEU A 36 12.95 8.54 -4.19
CA LEU A 36 14.31 9.09 -4.11
C LEU A 36 15.07 8.90 -5.42
N PHE A 37 14.97 7.72 -6.05
CA PHE A 37 15.57 7.49 -7.36
C PHE A 37 14.99 8.41 -8.42
N TYR A 38 13.68 8.66 -8.42
CA TYR A 38 13.05 9.58 -9.35
C TYR A 38 13.58 11.01 -9.19
N VAL A 39 13.67 11.52 -7.96
CA VAL A 39 14.18 12.88 -7.68
C VAL A 39 15.66 13.00 -8.06
N LEU A 40 16.48 12.00 -7.72
CA LEU A 40 17.91 11.99 -8.09
C LEU A 40 18.08 11.90 -9.61
N SER A 41 17.31 11.04 -10.28
CA SER A 41 17.36 10.87 -11.73
C SER A 41 16.93 12.14 -12.47
N SER A 42 15.90 12.83 -11.98
CA SER A 42 15.46 14.13 -12.49
C SER A 42 16.53 15.22 -12.39
N SER A 43 17.47 15.11 -11.45
CA SER A 43 18.56 16.10 -11.28
C SER A 43 19.79 15.83 -12.18
N GLN A 44 19.87 14.65 -12.79
CA GLN A 44 21.02 14.20 -13.57
C GLN A 44 20.76 14.13 -15.08
N ASP A 45 19.64 14.69 -15.57
CA ASP A 45 19.22 14.66 -16.99
C ASP A 45 19.31 13.24 -17.61
N PHE A 46 18.94 12.21 -16.85
CA PHE A 46 18.79 10.87 -17.41
C PHE A 46 17.74 10.88 -18.52
N LEU A 47 18.01 10.18 -19.64
CA LEU A 47 17.10 10.08 -20.80
C LEU A 47 15.64 9.89 -20.37
N ASP A 48 14.74 10.69 -20.95
CA ASP A 48 13.28 10.70 -20.70
C ASP A 48 12.65 9.30 -20.60
N SER A 49 13.15 8.35 -21.41
CA SER A 49 12.69 6.96 -21.45
C SER A 49 12.86 6.22 -20.11
N SER A 50 13.95 6.48 -19.39
CA SER A 50 14.24 5.84 -18.11
C SER A 50 13.42 6.43 -16.96
N LEU A 51 13.21 7.74 -16.99
CA LEU A 51 12.39 8.48 -16.04
C LEU A 51 10.90 8.09 -16.18
N PHE A 52 10.45 7.92 -17.42
CA PHE A 52 9.12 7.37 -17.74
C PHE A 52 8.92 5.95 -17.19
N LEU A 53 9.92 5.07 -17.34
CA LEU A 53 9.85 3.71 -16.81
C LEU A 53 9.76 3.70 -15.28
N ILE A 54 10.58 4.51 -14.59
CA ILE A 54 10.54 4.65 -13.12
C ILE A 54 9.15 5.11 -12.67
N LEU A 55 8.58 6.10 -13.35
CA LEU A 55 7.28 6.66 -13.01
C LEU A 55 6.15 5.63 -13.17
N ASN A 56 6.22 4.79 -14.21
CA ASN A 56 5.25 3.73 -14.44
C ASN A 56 5.37 2.59 -13.40
N VAL A 57 6.60 2.23 -13.02
CA VAL A 57 6.85 1.29 -11.90
C VAL A 57 6.29 1.86 -10.60
N LEU A 58 6.49 3.16 -10.34
CA LEU A 58 6.02 3.84 -9.15
C LEU A 58 4.49 3.86 -9.06
N MET A 59 3.82 4.12 -10.19
CA MET A 59 2.37 4.04 -10.27
C MET A 59 1.85 2.64 -9.92
N ASN A 60 2.44 1.60 -10.51
CA ASN A 60 2.07 0.21 -10.21
C ASN A 60 2.29 -0.16 -8.74
N LEU A 61 3.40 0.28 -8.14
CA LEU A 61 3.67 0.09 -6.71
C LEU A 61 2.64 0.80 -5.82
N CYS A 62 2.22 2.02 -6.19
CA CYS A 62 1.16 2.73 -5.48
C CYS A 62 -0.18 2.00 -5.57
N VAL A 63 -0.56 1.50 -6.76
CA VAL A 63 -1.78 0.70 -6.95
C VAL A 63 -1.74 -0.57 -6.10
N LEU A 64 -0.61 -1.26 -6.09
CA LEU A 64 -0.44 -2.46 -5.27
C LEU A 64 -0.55 -2.13 -3.77
N LEU A 65 0.05 -1.01 -3.33
CA LEU A 65 -0.04 -0.55 -1.95
C LEU A 65 -1.49 -0.23 -1.55
N ILE A 66 -2.28 0.37 -2.44
CA ILE A 66 -3.72 0.60 -2.22
C ILE A 66 -4.47 -0.73 -2.00
N ILE A 67 -4.24 -1.74 -2.84
CA ILE A 67 -4.90 -3.04 -2.72
C ILE A 67 -4.55 -3.71 -1.38
N PHE A 68 -3.26 -3.71 -1.01
CA PHE A 68 -2.78 -4.34 0.22
C PHE A 68 -3.27 -3.59 1.48
N THR A 69 -3.24 -2.26 1.47
CA THR A 69 -3.75 -1.45 2.59
C THR A 69 -5.27 -1.60 2.72
N PHE A 70 -6.02 -1.61 1.62
CA PHE A 70 -7.46 -1.86 1.62
C PHE A 70 -7.81 -3.24 2.19
N ALA A 71 -7.11 -4.29 1.73
CA ALA A 71 -7.29 -5.63 2.29
C ALA A 71 -7.04 -5.63 3.81
N SER A 72 -6.01 -4.92 4.28
CA SER A 72 -5.66 -4.85 5.70
C SER A 72 -6.71 -4.12 6.53
N ILE A 73 -7.26 -3.03 6.00
CA ILE A 73 -8.40 -2.30 6.59
C ILE A 73 -9.59 -3.25 6.73
N VAL A 74 -9.98 -3.96 5.66
CA VAL A 74 -11.12 -4.88 5.69
C VAL A 74 -10.93 -6.00 6.72
N PHE A 75 -9.75 -6.65 6.73
CA PHE A 75 -9.45 -7.70 7.71
C PHE A 75 -9.46 -7.17 9.15
N LYS A 76 -8.82 -6.02 9.41
CA LYS A 76 -8.78 -5.41 10.76
C LYS A 76 -10.18 -4.97 11.20
N ALA A 77 -10.98 -4.37 10.31
CA ALA A 77 -12.36 -3.96 10.59
C ALA A 77 -13.24 -5.17 10.97
N TYR A 78 -13.18 -6.24 10.17
CA TYR A 78 -13.90 -7.49 10.46
C TYR A 78 -13.52 -8.05 11.85
N PHE A 79 -12.23 -8.02 12.19
CA PHE A 79 -11.78 -8.51 13.49
C PHE A 79 -12.15 -7.60 14.68
N ILE A 80 -12.12 -6.28 14.50
CA ILE A 80 -12.56 -5.32 15.54
C ILE A 80 -14.05 -5.51 15.81
N ILE A 81 -14.88 -5.63 14.77
CA ILE A 81 -16.34 -5.79 14.90
C ILE A 81 -16.67 -7.16 15.51
N ARG A 82 -16.07 -8.25 15.02
CA ARG A 82 -16.45 -9.61 15.42
C ARG A 82 -15.84 -10.05 16.76
N TYR A 83 -14.64 -9.59 17.10
CA TYR A 83 -13.90 -10.05 18.30
C TYR A 83 -13.64 -8.94 19.34
N LYS A 84 -14.09 -7.69 19.12
CA LYS A 84 -13.90 -6.54 20.03
C LYS A 84 -12.45 -6.29 20.46
N GLU A 85 -11.48 -6.70 19.62
CA GLU A 85 -10.05 -6.56 19.89
C GLU A 85 -9.58 -5.11 19.60
N THR A 86 -9.59 -4.26 20.64
CA THR A 86 -9.18 -2.84 20.55
C THR A 86 -7.71 -2.64 20.20
N LYS A 87 -6.87 -3.67 20.40
CA LYS A 87 -5.43 -3.62 20.13
C LYS A 87 -5.08 -3.36 18.66
N TYR A 88 -6.02 -3.54 17.74
CA TYR A 88 -5.83 -3.30 16.30
C TYR A 88 -6.26 -1.91 15.82
N ILE A 89 -6.87 -1.07 16.67
CA ILE A 89 -7.44 0.23 16.28
C ILE A 89 -6.37 1.21 15.78
N LEU A 90 -5.24 1.36 16.50
CA LEU A 90 -4.16 2.25 16.06
C LEU A 90 -3.59 1.84 14.70
N LYS A 91 -3.36 0.54 14.51
CA LYS A 91 -2.88 -0.02 13.25
C LYS A 91 -3.91 0.05 12.12
N PHE A 92 -5.19 0.19 12.44
CA PHE A 92 -6.25 0.39 11.46
C PHE A 92 -6.25 1.83 10.96
N ILE A 93 -6.09 2.81 11.87
CA ILE A 93 -5.99 4.23 11.52
C ILE A 93 -4.76 4.51 10.65
N ILE A 94 -3.62 3.92 10.99
CA ILE A 94 -2.38 4.06 10.19
C ILE A 94 -2.58 3.53 8.77
N ASP A 95 -3.21 2.36 8.61
CA ASP A 95 -3.46 1.81 7.28
C ASP A 95 -4.43 2.68 6.46
N ILE A 96 -5.45 3.27 7.10
CA ILE A 96 -6.37 4.21 6.44
C ILE A 96 -5.58 5.41 5.92
N PHE A 97 -4.76 6.03 6.77
CA PHE A 97 -3.95 7.17 6.39
C PHE A 97 -3.00 6.82 5.24
N LEU A 98 -2.34 5.66 5.32
CA LEU A 98 -1.43 5.19 4.28
C LEU A 98 -2.17 4.91 2.96
N CYS A 99 -3.38 4.37 3.01
CA CYS A 99 -4.23 4.17 1.85
C CYS A 99 -4.56 5.49 1.15
N PHE A 100 -5.03 6.50 1.88
CA PHE A 100 -5.30 7.83 1.33
C PHE A 100 -4.06 8.48 0.72
N LEU A 101 -2.93 8.41 1.42
CA LEU A 101 -1.66 8.94 0.92
C LEU A 101 -1.23 8.24 -0.37
N SER A 102 -1.43 6.92 -0.45
CA SER A 102 -1.11 6.13 -1.66
C SER A 102 -2.01 6.50 -2.84
N ILE A 103 -3.30 6.79 -2.61
CA ILE A 103 -4.23 7.28 -3.63
C ILE A 103 -3.75 8.64 -4.18
N ILE A 104 -3.42 9.58 -3.30
CA ILE A 104 -2.94 10.90 -3.71
C ILE A 104 -1.67 10.79 -4.57
N LEU A 105 -0.71 9.98 -4.14
CA LEU A 105 0.52 9.70 -4.91
C LEU A 105 0.24 9.04 -6.25
N ALA A 106 -0.65 8.04 -6.31
CA ALA A 106 -1.03 7.39 -7.55
C ALA A 106 -1.63 8.37 -8.56
N VAL A 107 -2.49 9.30 -8.09
CA VAL A 107 -3.07 10.36 -8.94
C VAL A 107 -1.98 11.31 -9.45
N ILE A 108 -1.06 11.74 -8.59
CA ILE A 108 0.06 12.61 -8.98
C ILE A 108 0.95 11.93 -10.03
N PHE A 109 1.36 10.68 -9.80
CA PHE A 109 2.18 9.94 -10.76
C PHE A 109 1.43 9.66 -12.06
N SER A 110 0.12 9.38 -12.00
CA SER A 110 -0.71 9.25 -13.20
C SER A 110 -0.74 10.54 -14.02
N PHE A 111 -0.88 11.68 -13.37
CA PHE A 111 -0.83 12.97 -14.07
C PHE A 111 0.54 13.20 -14.70
N LEU A 112 1.63 12.95 -13.95
CA LEU A 112 3.00 13.08 -14.47
C LEU A 112 3.26 12.15 -15.66
N VAL A 113 2.76 10.91 -15.64
CA VAL A 113 2.89 9.97 -16.77
C VAL A 113 2.18 10.49 -18.01
N VAL A 114 0.97 11.02 -17.86
CA VAL A 114 0.20 11.58 -18.98
C VAL A 114 0.87 12.84 -19.54
N VAL A 115 1.39 13.72 -18.68
CA VAL A 115 2.13 14.92 -19.10
C VAL A 115 3.42 14.53 -19.84
N ALA A 116 4.16 13.55 -19.34
CA ALA A 116 5.37 13.06 -19.99
C ALA A 116 5.09 12.43 -21.37
N GLN A 117 3.95 11.74 -21.54
CA GLN A 117 3.54 11.20 -22.85
C GLN A 117 2.99 12.26 -23.80
N GLY A 118 2.24 13.24 -23.29
CA GLY A 118 1.63 14.30 -24.11
C GLY A 118 2.62 15.36 -24.58
N ASN A 119 3.81 15.40 -23.99
CA ASN A 119 4.91 16.30 -24.35
C ASN A 119 6.04 15.61 -25.15
N ALA A 120 5.83 14.35 -25.54
CA ALA A 120 6.76 13.53 -26.34
C ALA A 120 6.35 13.46 -27.82
#